data_AF-A0A645I1H7-F1
#
_entry.id   AF-A0A645I1H7-F1
#
_cell.length_a   1.000
_cell.length_b   1.000
_cell.length_c   1.000
_cell.angle_alpha   90.00
_cell.angle_beta   90.00
_cell.angle_gamma   90.00
#
_symmetry.space_group_name_H-M   'P 1'
#
loop_
_entity.id
_entity.type
_entity.pdbx_description
1 polymer ?
#
loop_
_entity_poly.entity_id
_entity_poly.type
_entity_poly.pdbx_seq_one_letter_code
_entity_poly.pdbx_strand_id
1 'polypeptide(L)' 'MGLMIGIKCTKPAGDIVKKCMDNGLLVLTAKDKVRLLPALNIDFEVLKKGLEILKKAISE' A
#
# COMPACT_ATOMS: atom_id res chain seq x y z
N MET A 1 15.43 -9.23 8.53
CA MET A 1 14.70 -8.87 7.30
C MET A 1 13.60 -7.89 7.69
N GLY A 2 13.49 -6.73 7.04
CA GLY A 2 12.54 -5.67 7.41
C GLY A 2 11.20 -5.77 6.68
N LEU A 3 10.19 -5.04 7.16
CA LEU A 3 8.85 -4.99 6.56
C LEU A 3 8.72 -3.99 5.40
N MET A 4 9.84 -3.44 4.91
CA MET A 4 9.83 -2.50 3.78
C MET A 4 9.64 -3.25 2.46
N ILE A 5 8.41 -3.26 1.94
CA ILE A 5 8.05 -3.96 0.69
C ILE A 5 7.79 -2.92 -0.40
N GLY A 6 8.51 -3.04 -1.51
CA GLY A 6 8.30 -2.23 -2.72
C GLY A 6 7.52 -3.01 -3.78
N ILE A 7 6.33 -2.55 -4.13
CA ILE A 7 5.47 -3.11 -5.17
C ILE A 7 5.62 -2.25 -6.43
N LYS A 8 6.03 -2.87 -7.53
CA LYS A 8 5.99 -2.25 -8.86
C LYS A 8 4.66 -2.62 -9.51
N CYS A 9 3.78 -1.64 -9.68
CA CYS A 9 2.50 -1.82 -10.36
C CYS A 9 2.62 -1.43 -11.82
N THR A 10 1.77 -2.00 -12.67
CA THR A 10 1.59 -1.59 -14.07
C THR A 10 0.82 -0.27 -14.18
N LYS A 11 -0.04 0.03 -13.20
CA LYS A 11 -0.74 1.32 -13.07
C LYS A 11 0.14 2.38 -12.40
N PRO A 12 -0.11 3.69 -12.65
CA PRO A 12 0.65 4.76 -12.01
C PRO A 12 0.59 4.65 -10.49
N ALA A 13 1.74 4.66 -9.83
CA ALA A 13 1.80 4.60 -8.37
C ALA A 13 1.00 5.75 -7.72
N GLY A 14 0.92 6.91 -8.38
CA GLY A 14 0.13 8.05 -7.91
C GLY A 14 -1.37 7.76 -7.77
N ASP A 15 -1.98 7.07 -8.75
CA ASP A 15 -3.41 6.75 -8.70
C ASP A 15 -3.72 5.71 -7.62
N ILE A 16 -2.86 4.69 -7.49
CA ILE A 16 -2.99 3.67 -6.44
C ILE A 16 -2.91 4.33 -5.06
N VAL A 17 -1.98 5.27 -4.87
CA VAL A 17 -1.78 5.95 -3.59
C VAL A 17 -2.90 6.94 -3.27
N LYS A 18 -3.47 7.62 -4.26
CA LYS A 18 -4.70 8.41 -4.06
C LYS A 18 -5.85 7.51 -3.60
N LYS A 19 -6.12 6.41 -4.31
CA LYS A 19 -7.16 5.45 -3.91
C LYS A 19 -6.92 4.85 -2.53
N CYS A 20 -5.67 4.52 -2.19
CA CYS A 20 -5.32 4.03 -0.86
C CYS A 20 -5.59 5.11 0.20
N MET A 21 -5.19 6.36 -0.04
CA MET A 21 -5.45 7.48 0.87
C MET A 21 -6.96 7.73 1.06
N ASP A 22 -7.75 7.71 -0.02
CA ASP A 22 -9.21 7.89 0.06
C ASP A 22 -9.89 6.80 0.90
N ASN A 23 -9.34 5.58 0.85
CA ASN A 23 -9.79 4.45 1.66
C ASN A 23 -9.15 4.39 3.06
N GLY A 24 -8.38 5.41 3.48
CA GLY A 24 -7.76 5.51 4.80
C GLY A 24 -6.45 4.74 4.97
N LEU A 25 -5.81 4.30 3.89
CA LEU A 25 -4.51 3.63 3.89
C LEU A 25 -3.40 4.56 3.41
N LEU A 26 -2.48 4.92 4.30
CA LEU A 26 -1.29 5.69 3.94
C LEU A 26 -0.19 4.77 3.38
N VAL A 27 0.17 4.98 2.12
CA VAL A 27 1.23 4.25 1.41
C VAL A 27 2.19 5.25 0.79
N LEU A 28 3.48 4.91 0.77
CA LEU A 28 4.52 5.76 0.19
C LEU A 28 4.66 5.43 -1.30
N THR A 29 4.97 6.41 -2.13
CA THR A 29 5.43 6.17 -3.51
C THR A 29 6.91 6.52 -3.64
N ALA A 30 7.58 5.80 -4.52
CA ALA A 30 8.94 6.09 -4.94
C ALA A 30 9.02 5.92 -6.46
N LYS A 31 8.86 7.04 -7.18
CA LYS A 31 8.71 7.07 -8.64
C LYS A 31 7.58 6.12 -9.07
N ASP A 32 7.93 5.02 -9.73
CA ASP A 32 6.99 4.02 -10.26
C ASP A 32 6.64 2.88 -9.30
N LYS A 33 7.07 2.95 -8.03
CA LYS A 33 6.86 1.88 -7.05
C LYS A 33 6.08 2.37 -5.85
N VAL A 34 5.13 1.57 -5.39
CA VAL A 34 4.44 1.75 -4.11
C VAL A 34 5.27 1.08 -3.03
N ARG A 35 5.58 1.78 -1.94
CA ARG A 35 6.32 1.28 -0.78
C ARG A 35 5.38 1.16 0.40
N LEU A 36 5.34 -0.05 0.94
CA LEU A 36 4.69 -0.35 2.21
C LEU A 36 5.78 -0.35 3.28
N LEU A 37 5.62 0.52 4.28
CA LEU A 37 6.44 0.55 5.47
C LEU A 37 5.52 0.47 6.69
N PRO A 38 4.95 -0.72 6.96
CA PRO A 38 4.11 -0.90 8.14
C PRO A 38 4.96 -0.83 9.40
N ALA A 39 4.34 -0.44 10.51
CA ALA A 39 4.97 -0.49 11.82
C ALA A 39 5.35 -1.93 12.17
N LEU A 40 6.50 -2.12 12.84
CA LEU A 40 6.98 -3.44 13.29
C LEU A 40 6.00 -4.14 14.24
N ASN A 41 5.14 -3.36 14.91
CA ASN A 41 4.15 -3.82 15.88
C ASN A 41 2.71 -3.71 15.33
N ILE A 42 2.51 -3.69 14.01
CA ILE A 42 1.16 -3.62 13.45
C ILE A 42 0.37 -4.89 13.75
N ASP A 43 -0.88 -4.74 14.20
CA ASP A 43 -1.77 -5.88 14.40
C ASP A 43 -2.11 -6.56 13.07
N PHE A 44 -2.21 -7.89 13.10
CA PHE A 44 -2.44 -8.69 11.90
C PHE A 44 -3.79 -8.38 11.22
N GLU A 45 -4.79 -7.99 12.00
CA GLU A 45 -6.10 -7.56 11.47
C GLU A 45 -6.01 -6.23 10.73
N VAL A 46 -5.27 -5.25 11.28
CA VAL A 46 -5.04 -3.95 10.64
C VAL A 46 -4.24 -4.15 9.36
N LEU A 47 -3.23 -5.02 9.40
CA LEU A 47 -2.45 -5.41 8.24
C LEU A 47 -3.33 -6.02 7.14
N LYS A 48 -4.23 -6.95 7.47
CA LYS A 48 -5.18 -7.54 6.52
C LYS A 48 -6.10 -6.47 5.90
N LYS A 49 -6.68 -5.58 6.71
CA LYS A 49 -7.53 -4.49 6.21
C LYS A 49 -6.78 -3.58 5.24
N GLY A 50 -5.53 -3.22 5.56
CA GLY A 50 -4.69 -2.43 4.65
C GLY A 50 -4.37 -3.17 3.35
N LEU A 51 -4.08 -4.47 3.41
CA LEU A 51 -3.86 -5.31 2.23
C LEU A 51 -5.11 -5.44 1.36
N GLU A 52 -6.30 -5.50 1.94
CA GLU A 52 -7.57 -5.51 1.18
C GLU A 52 -7.79 -4.20 0.44
N ILE A 53 -7.56 -3.06 1.10
CA ILE A 53 -7.63 -1.73 0.49
C ILE A 53 -6.63 -1.63 -0.67
N LEU A 54 -5.39 -2.06 -0.44
CA LEU A 54 -4.36 -2.08 -1.47
C LEU A 54 -4.75 -2.97 -2.66
N LYS A 55 -5.29 -4.17 -2.40
CA LYS A 55 -5.78 -5.07 -3.45
C LYS A 55 -6.91 -4.45 -4.28
N LYS A 56 -7.85 -3.77 -3.62
CA LYS A 56 -8.93 -3.03 -4.30
C LYS A 56 -8.36 -1.92 -5.18
N ALA A 57 -7.47 -1.10 -4.63
CA ALA A 57 -6.82 -0.02 -5.35
C ALA A 57 -6.01 -0.48 -6.58
N ILE A 58 -5.43 -1.70 -6.54
CA ILE A 58 -4.70 -2.28 -7.66
C ILE A 58 -5.64 -2.95 -8.68
N SER A 59 -6.68 -3.65 -8.21
CA SER A 59 -7.60 -4.44 -9.07
C SER A 59 -8.59 -3.58 -9.86
N GLU A 60 -9.02 -2.43 -9.32
CA GLU A 60 -9.81 -1.44 -10.07
C GLU A 60 -8.96 -0.65 -11.06
#